data_AF-A0A928QBR7-F1
#
_entry.id   AF-A0A928QBR7-F1
#
_cell.length_a   1.000
_cell.length_b   1.000
_cell.length_c   1.000
_cell.angle_alpha   90.00
_cell.angle_beta   90.00
_cell.angle_gamma   90.00
#
_symmetry.space_group_name_H-M   'P 1'
#
loop_
_entity.id
_entity.type
_entity.pdbx_description
1 polymer ?
#
loop_
_entity_poly.entity_id
_entity_poly.type
_entity_poly.pdbx_seq_one_letter_code
_entity_poly.pdbx_strand_id
1 'polypeptide(L)'
;MSKKEKDKISAFDVARQYREKAEEEIRQREQREAEKIEKKKKASQEIYEKKLRDEKIELIRMKQGEIDESELLPQEEAVAVNMTFGQKISNFFYHNKIWIIIGVFAAALSAYLIYDLLSKEDPDVIVMFIDTNSEIGQQEGLSNYLAEISGDVNDDGEKLAAVYFMPYTGNDYSDFNNGVTTKLVAEMQNADAMIVISGKTAQEAFSPETTLVNLETLYPDNPNVKGYGFYLKNTDFAEKIGYEGEIDEEMFIGIREITNVQWASIEEMKEAYEKAFPVFEKIIEDLS
;
A
#
# COMPACT_ATOMS: atom_id res chain seq x y z
N MET A 1 -45.89 -67.76 -33.67
CA MET A 1 -46.35 -66.38 -33.99
C MET A 1 -46.93 -65.75 -32.72
N SER A 2 -46.24 -64.73 -32.19
CA SER A 2 -46.71 -63.46 -31.57
C SER A 2 -47.76 -63.39 -30.41
N LYS A 3 -47.43 -62.46 -29.47
CA LYS A 3 -48.28 -61.59 -28.59
C LYS A 3 -48.88 -62.22 -27.31
N LYS A 4 -48.74 -61.70 -26.06
CA LYS A 4 -48.52 -60.35 -25.45
C LYS A 4 -47.84 -60.51 -24.06
N GLU A 5 -46.67 -59.91 -23.81
CA GLU A 5 -46.37 -58.72 -22.98
C GLU A 5 -47.20 -58.41 -21.70
N LYS A 6 -46.42 -58.20 -20.62
CA LYS A 6 -46.55 -57.24 -19.48
C LYS A 6 -47.50 -57.56 -18.31
N ASP A 7 -46.91 -57.90 -17.17
CA ASP A 7 -47.09 -57.17 -15.90
C ASP A 7 -46.17 -57.72 -14.79
N LYS A 8 -45.02 -57.08 -14.61
CA LYS A 8 -44.26 -57.09 -13.35
C LYS A 8 -43.78 -55.67 -13.14
N ILE A 9 -44.60 -54.87 -12.47
CA ILE A 9 -44.24 -53.52 -12.05
C ILE A 9 -42.95 -53.64 -11.24
N SER A 10 -41.87 -53.05 -11.74
CA SER A 10 -40.56 -53.14 -11.11
C SER A 10 -40.59 -52.34 -9.81
N ALA A 11 -39.96 -52.85 -8.74
CA ALA A 11 -39.82 -52.13 -7.47
C ALA A 11 -39.23 -50.72 -7.65
N PHE A 12 -38.49 -50.50 -8.74
CA PHE A 12 -37.94 -49.21 -9.14
C PHE A 12 -39.03 -48.21 -9.60
N ASP A 13 -40.05 -48.66 -10.33
CA ASP A 13 -41.15 -47.81 -10.80
C ASP A 13 -42.03 -47.37 -9.63
N VAL A 14 -42.24 -48.25 -8.66
CA VAL A 14 -42.95 -47.94 -7.41
C VAL A 14 -42.17 -46.92 -6.59
N ALA A 15 -40.86 -47.11 -6.41
CA ALA A 15 -40.00 -46.18 -5.69
C ALA A 15 -39.95 -44.79 -6.36
N ARG A 16 -39.99 -44.73 -7.69
CA ARG A 16 -40.08 -43.48 -8.46
C ARG A 16 -41.41 -42.75 -8.22
N GLN A 17 -42.54 -43.47 -8.27
CA GLN A 17 -43.85 -42.89 -7.99
C GLN A 17 -43.98 -42.34 -6.56
N TYR A 18 -43.37 -43.01 -5.57
CA TYR A 18 -43.34 -42.50 -4.19
C TYR A 18 -42.50 -41.22 -4.04
N ARG A 19 -41.36 -41.11 -4.75
CA ARG A 19 -40.55 -39.89 -4.76
C ARG A 19 -41.28 -38.73 -5.45
N GLU A 20 -41.88 -38.99 -6.62
CA GLU A 20 -42.65 -37.98 -7.36
C GLU A 20 -43.83 -37.46 -6.52
N LYS A 21 -44.58 -38.34 -5.83
CA LYS A 21 -45.64 -37.94 -4.89
C LYS A 21 -45.12 -37.15 -3.69
N ALA A 22 -43.99 -37.56 -3.10
CA ALA A 22 -43.37 -36.84 -1.99
C ALA A 22 -42.91 -35.43 -2.41
N GLU A 23 -42.34 -35.28 -3.61
CA GLU A 23 -41.93 -33.99 -4.18
C GLU A 23 -43.12 -33.09 -4.54
N GLU A 24 -44.25 -33.66 -4.99
CA GLU A 24 -45.49 -32.91 -5.19
C GLU A 24 -46.10 -32.44 -3.87
N GLU A 25 -46.10 -33.27 -2.83
CA GLU A 25 -46.57 -32.86 -1.50
C GLU A 25 -45.70 -31.75 -0.89
N ILE A 26 -44.38 -31.83 -1.04
CA ILE A 26 -43.45 -30.78 -0.59
C ILE A 26 -43.74 -29.47 -1.34
N ARG A 27 -43.84 -29.52 -2.67
CA ARG A 27 -44.18 -28.32 -3.48
C ARG A 27 -45.54 -27.72 -3.11
N GLN A 28 -46.55 -28.55 -2.83
CA GLN A 28 -47.85 -28.06 -2.37
C GLN A 28 -47.79 -27.43 -0.98
N ARG A 29 -46.96 -27.95 -0.06
CA ARG A 29 -46.75 -27.34 1.27
C ARG A 29 -46.04 -26.00 1.15
N GLU A 30 -44.99 -25.92 0.34
CA GLU A 30 -44.24 -24.69 0.06
C GLU A 30 -45.15 -23.62 -0.56
N GLN A 31 -46.00 -23.99 -1.54
CA GLN A 31 -46.98 -23.06 -2.12
C GLN A 31 -47.99 -22.55 -1.09
N ARG A 32 -48.53 -23.42 -0.23
CA ARG A 32 -49.47 -23.02 0.83
C ARG A 32 -48.82 -22.12 1.88
N GLU A 33 -47.55 -22.34 2.19
CA GLU A 33 -46.79 -21.47 3.10
C GLU A 33 -46.49 -20.12 2.46
N ALA A 34 -46.06 -20.10 1.19
CA ALA A 34 -45.85 -18.86 0.43
C ALA A 34 -47.12 -18.02 0.35
N GLU A 35 -48.28 -18.62 0.04
CA GLU A 35 -49.57 -17.94 0.03
C GLU A 35 -49.97 -17.38 1.40
N LYS A 36 -49.70 -18.13 2.50
CA LYS A 36 -49.96 -17.64 3.87
C LYS A 36 -49.06 -16.46 4.21
N ILE A 37 -47.79 -16.49 3.82
CA ILE A 37 -46.84 -15.40 4.03
C ILE A 37 -47.28 -14.17 3.22
N GLU A 38 -47.70 -14.36 1.97
CA GLU A 38 -48.17 -13.26 1.12
C GLU A 38 -49.47 -12.64 1.65
N LYS A 39 -50.44 -13.45 2.09
CA LYS A 39 -51.66 -12.96 2.75
C LYS A 39 -51.36 -12.20 4.03
N LYS A 40 -50.42 -12.68 4.86
CA LYS A 40 -49.97 -11.96 6.06
C LYS A 40 -49.31 -10.63 5.71
N LYS A 41 -48.45 -10.60 4.67
CA LYS A 41 -47.83 -9.36 4.19
C LYS A 41 -48.88 -8.37 3.70
N LYS A 42 -49.82 -8.79 2.86
CA LYS A 42 -50.93 -7.95 2.39
C LYS A 42 -51.80 -7.42 3.53
N ALA A 43 -52.20 -8.27 4.47
CA ALA A 43 -52.94 -7.84 5.65
C ALA A 43 -52.16 -6.84 6.52
N SER A 44 -50.84 -7.05 6.70
CA SER A 44 -50.00 -6.12 7.44
C SER A 44 -49.84 -4.77 6.72
N GLN A 45 -49.75 -4.77 5.39
CA GLN A 45 -49.70 -3.57 4.56
C GLN A 45 -51.03 -2.81 4.63
N GLU A 46 -52.17 -3.49 4.53
CA GLU A 46 -53.49 -2.86 4.65
C GLU A 46 -53.72 -2.24 6.03
N ILE A 47 -53.27 -2.90 7.11
CA ILE A 47 -53.33 -2.35 8.47
C ILE A 47 -52.45 -1.09 8.57
N TYR A 48 -51.23 -1.14 8.02
CA TYR A 48 -50.33 0.00 8.01
C TYR A 48 -50.89 1.18 7.22
N GLU A 49 -51.45 0.94 6.04
CA GLU A 49 -52.09 1.98 5.21
C GLU A 49 -53.35 2.57 5.85
N LYS A 50 -54.12 1.78 6.59
CA LYS A 50 -55.23 2.29 7.39
C LYS A 50 -54.73 3.22 8.50
N LYS A 51 -53.75 2.79 9.29
CA LYS A 51 -53.13 3.64 10.32
C LYS A 51 -52.59 4.94 9.74
N LEU A 52 -51.88 4.90 8.62
CA LEU A 52 -51.31 6.08 7.97
C LEU A 52 -52.41 7.04 7.45
N ARG A 53 -53.55 6.51 7.00
CA ARG A 53 -54.71 7.33 6.61
C ARG A 53 -55.37 7.98 7.82
N ASP A 54 -55.55 7.22 8.89
CA ASP A 54 -56.16 7.71 10.13
C ASP A 54 -55.27 8.81 10.76
N GLU A 55 -53.95 8.60 10.83
CA GLU A 55 -52.97 9.61 11.25
C GLU A 55 -53.03 10.88 10.39
N LYS A 56 -53.15 10.76 9.06
CA LYS A 56 -53.29 11.92 8.16
C LYS A 56 -54.61 12.66 8.35
N ILE A 57 -55.71 11.95 8.59
CA ILE A 57 -57.02 12.56 8.85
C ILE A 57 -56.99 13.33 10.18
N GLU A 58 -56.40 12.75 11.22
CA GLU A 58 -56.20 13.44 12.50
C GLU A 58 -55.33 14.68 12.35
N LEU A 59 -54.21 14.61 11.62
CA LEU A 59 -53.37 15.78 11.35
C LEU A 59 -54.10 16.90 10.58
N ILE A 60 -54.98 16.55 9.63
CA ILE A 60 -55.79 17.53 8.91
C ILE A 60 -56.84 18.16 9.84
N ARG A 61 -57.50 17.36 10.69
CA ARG A 61 -58.45 17.87 11.70
C ARG A 61 -57.77 18.76 12.73
N MET A 62 -56.54 18.43 13.14
CA MET A 62 -55.70 19.26 14.00
C MET A 62 -55.35 20.59 13.32
N LYS A 63 -54.95 20.56 12.03
CA LYS A 63 -54.64 21.77 11.26
C LYS A 63 -55.88 22.66 11.02
N GLN A 64 -57.07 22.07 10.96
CA GLN A 64 -58.34 22.79 10.82
C GLN A 64 -58.93 23.29 12.16
N GLY A 65 -58.31 22.92 13.29
CA GLY A 65 -58.73 23.37 14.62
C GLY A 65 -59.97 22.66 15.20
N GLU A 66 -60.31 21.46 14.70
CA GLU A 66 -61.46 20.67 15.20
C GLU A 66 -61.13 19.83 16.46
N ILE A 67 -59.84 19.65 16.79
CA ILE A 67 -59.37 18.84 17.93
C ILE A 67 -58.11 19.51 18.50
N ASP A 68 -58.06 19.74 19.83
CA ASP A 68 -56.90 20.36 20.50
C ASP A 68 -55.79 19.33 20.83
N GLU A 69 -56.11 18.06 21.15
CA GLU A 69 -55.13 17.02 21.55
C GLU A 69 -55.50 15.61 21.02
N SER A 70 -54.52 14.80 20.57
CA SER A 70 -54.69 13.41 20.10
C SER A 70 -54.37 12.39 21.22
N GLU A 71 -55.25 11.42 21.46
CA GLU A 71 -54.98 10.30 22.40
C GLU A 71 -53.89 9.32 21.90
N LEU A 72 -53.57 9.32 20.60
CA LEU A 72 -52.59 8.41 19.97
C LEU A 72 -51.18 9.01 19.89
N LEU A 73 -51.06 10.33 19.95
CA LEU A 73 -49.80 11.05 19.93
C LEU A 73 -49.77 11.99 21.13
N PRO A 74 -49.33 11.51 22.32
CA PRO A 74 -49.09 12.38 23.45
C PRO A 74 -48.08 13.43 23.02
N GLN A 75 -48.48 14.69 22.99
CA GLN A 75 -47.52 15.79 22.92
C GLN A 75 -46.81 15.83 24.27
N GLU A 76 -45.64 15.18 24.36
CA GLU A 76 -44.68 15.54 25.39
C GLU A 76 -44.22 16.97 25.11
N GLU A 77 -44.77 17.94 25.85
CA GLU A 77 -44.16 19.25 25.95
C GLU A 77 -42.68 19.05 26.32
N ALA A 78 -41.78 19.40 25.41
CA ALA A 78 -40.34 19.34 25.64
C ALA A 78 -39.98 20.40 26.69
N VAL A 79 -40.15 20.05 27.96
CA VAL A 79 -39.65 20.85 29.07
C VAL A 79 -38.14 20.90 28.89
N ALA A 80 -37.61 22.07 28.53
CA ALA A 80 -36.19 22.30 28.40
C ALA A 80 -35.54 22.07 29.78
N VAL A 81 -35.08 20.84 30.04
CA VAL A 81 -34.33 20.50 31.24
C VAL A 81 -33.07 21.35 31.22
N ASN A 82 -32.98 22.31 32.13
CA ASN A 82 -31.75 23.07 32.36
C ASN A 82 -30.70 22.11 32.92
N MET A 83 -29.99 21.42 32.04
CA MET A 83 -28.94 20.47 32.38
C MET A 83 -27.74 21.21 32.98
N THR A 84 -27.26 20.73 34.12
CA THR A 84 -25.99 21.18 34.71
C THR A 84 -24.81 20.77 33.81
N PHE A 85 -23.67 21.45 33.96
CA PHE A 85 -22.49 21.25 33.10
C PHE A 85 -22.05 19.78 33.00
N GLY A 86 -22.06 19.04 34.12
CA GLY A 86 -21.75 17.61 34.12
C GLY A 86 -22.78 16.73 33.40
N GLN A 87 -24.07 17.07 33.47
CA GLN A 87 -25.13 16.36 32.74
C GLN A 87 -25.03 16.57 31.23
N LYS A 88 -24.63 17.78 30.79
CA LYS A 88 -24.35 18.07 29.37
C LYS A 88 -23.20 17.23 28.84
N ILE A 89 -22.12 17.10 29.61
CA ILE A 89 -20.98 16.27 29.25
C ILE A 89 -21.41 14.80 29.16
N SER A 90 -22.10 14.26 30.17
CA SER A 90 -22.60 12.88 30.14
C SER A 90 -23.53 12.62 28.95
N ASN A 91 -24.41 13.56 28.61
CA ASN A 91 -25.32 13.42 27.47
C ASN A 91 -24.58 13.49 26.13
N PHE A 92 -23.55 14.33 26.03
CA PHE A 92 -22.66 14.39 24.88
C PHE A 92 -21.93 13.07 24.65
N PHE A 93 -21.31 12.50 25.68
CA PHE A 93 -20.68 11.19 25.58
C PHE A 93 -21.71 10.10 25.26
N TYR A 94 -22.94 10.18 25.78
CA TYR A 94 -23.99 9.19 25.53
C TYR A 94 -24.43 9.14 24.06
N HIS A 95 -24.62 10.29 23.42
CA HIS A 95 -25.06 10.36 22.01
C HIS A 95 -23.90 10.26 21.01
N ASN A 96 -22.68 10.64 21.40
CA ASN A 96 -21.52 10.68 20.50
C ASN A 96 -20.55 9.52 20.69
N LYS A 97 -20.92 8.44 21.41
CA LYS A 97 -20.01 7.30 21.70
C LYS A 97 -19.23 6.81 20.47
N ILE A 98 -19.94 6.62 19.36
CA ILE A 98 -19.33 6.11 18.11
C ILE A 98 -18.36 7.14 17.53
N TRP A 99 -18.74 8.42 17.49
CA TRP A 99 -17.87 9.50 17.02
C TRP A 99 -16.63 9.69 17.89
N ILE A 100 -16.76 9.49 19.19
CA ILE A 100 -15.64 9.54 20.14
C ILE A 100 -14.71 8.36 19.91
N ILE A 101 -15.24 7.15 19.70
CA ILE A 101 -14.42 5.97 19.36
C ILE A 101 -13.67 6.18 18.05
N ILE A 102 -14.34 6.69 17.01
CA ILE A 102 -13.71 7.01 15.72
C ILE A 102 -12.63 8.08 15.89
N GLY A 103 -12.92 9.14 16.64
CA GLY A 103 -11.97 10.23 16.90
C GLY A 103 -10.73 9.77 17.67
N VAL A 104 -10.91 8.91 18.68
CA VAL A 104 -9.80 8.30 19.42
C VAL A 104 -8.97 7.38 18.53
N PHE A 105 -9.62 6.56 17.70
CA PHE A 105 -8.91 5.70 16.74
C PHE A 105 -8.13 6.52 15.72
N ALA A 106 -8.73 7.56 15.15
CA ALA A 106 -8.06 8.45 14.21
C ALA A 106 -6.87 9.16 14.87
N ALA A 107 -7.03 9.67 16.09
CA ALA A 107 -5.94 10.29 16.83
C ALA A 107 -4.80 9.31 17.14
N ALA A 108 -5.11 8.07 17.53
CA ALA A 108 -4.12 7.03 17.75
C ALA A 108 -3.38 6.66 16.46
N LEU A 109 -4.09 6.52 15.34
CA LEU A 109 -3.48 6.27 14.03
C LEU A 109 -2.58 7.43 13.60
N SER A 110 -3.04 8.68 13.76
CA SER A 110 -2.22 9.86 13.46
C SER A 110 -0.97 9.92 14.33
N ALA A 111 -1.09 9.64 15.63
CA ALA A 111 0.08 9.59 16.53
C ALA A 111 1.05 8.47 16.12
N TYR A 112 0.54 7.31 15.73
CA TYR A 112 1.35 6.21 15.22
C TYR A 112 2.08 6.59 13.93
N LEU A 113 1.39 7.20 12.96
CA LEU A 113 2.01 7.64 11.70
C LEU A 113 3.07 8.74 11.92
N ILE A 114 2.83 9.67 12.85
CA ILE A 114 3.83 10.69 13.20
C ILE A 114 5.04 10.04 13.86
N TYR A 115 4.82 9.10 14.79
CA TYR A 115 5.91 8.36 15.42
C TYR A 115 6.73 7.58 14.39
N ASP A 116 6.06 6.86 13.48
CA ASP A 116 6.68 6.11 12.38
C ASP A 116 7.51 7.01 11.47
N LEU A 117 6.97 8.17 11.09
CA LEU A 117 7.67 9.16 10.27
C LEU A 117 8.91 9.75 10.98
N LEU A 118 8.81 10.04 12.28
CA LEU A 118 9.91 10.61 13.07
C LEU A 118 10.96 9.59 13.51
N SER A 119 10.61 8.30 13.54
CA SER A 119 11.52 7.22 13.95
C SER A 119 12.18 6.55 12.74
N LYS A 120 11.90 7.02 11.52
CA LYS A 120 12.54 6.51 10.31
C LYS A 120 14.02 6.90 10.33
N GLU A 121 14.90 5.92 10.24
CA GLU A 121 16.34 6.14 10.06
C GLU A 121 16.56 6.96 8.78
N ASP A 122 17.27 8.09 8.91
CA ASP A 122 17.60 9.00 7.82
C ASP A 122 19.08 8.83 7.47
N PRO A 123 19.45 7.95 6.53
CA PRO A 123 20.86 7.66 6.25
C PRO A 123 21.58 8.89 5.65
N ASP A 124 22.83 9.10 6.04
CA ASP A 124 23.72 10.15 5.53
C ASP A 124 23.96 10.04 4.01
N VAL A 125 23.97 8.81 3.52
CA VAL A 125 24.14 8.52 2.10
C VAL A 125 23.32 7.30 1.70
N ILE A 126 22.66 7.39 0.55
CA ILE A 126 21.96 6.30 -0.09
C ILE A 126 22.67 5.96 -1.40
N VAL A 127 23.10 4.72 -1.53
CA VAL A 127 23.80 4.20 -2.71
C VAL A 127 22.96 3.13 -3.39
N MET A 128 22.73 3.26 -4.70
CA MET A 128 22.13 2.18 -5.48
C MET A 128 23.21 1.20 -5.93
N PHE A 129 23.04 -0.08 -5.61
CA PHE A 129 23.90 -1.14 -6.10
C PHE A 129 23.14 -1.98 -7.12
N ILE A 130 23.49 -1.85 -8.40
CA ILE A 130 22.83 -2.49 -9.53
C ILE A 130 23.77 -3.53 -10.14
N ASP A 131 23.77 -4.74 -9.58
CA ASP A 131 24.47 -5.89 -10.13
C ASP A 131 23.91 -7.18 -9.54
N THR A 132 24.29 -8.33 -10.12
CA THR A 132 23.94 -9.65 -9.61
C THR A 132 24.78 -10.11 -8.42
N ASN A 133 25.91 -9.46 -8.12
CA ASN A 133 26.78 -9.81 -7.02
C ASN A 133 26.18 -9.43 -5.66
N SER A 134 25.37 -10.33 -5.11
CA SER A 134 24.78 -10.19 -3.78
C SER A 134 25.80 -10.26 -2.63
N GLU A 135 26.96 -10.89 -2.85
CA GLU A 135 27.98 -10.99 -1.80
C GLU A 135 28.57 -9.63 -1.47
N ILE A 136 28.72 -8.76 -2.47
CA ILE A 136 29.11 -7.35 -2.28
C ILE A 136 27.90 -6.49 -1.91
N GLY A 137 26.83 -6.56 -2.72
CA GLY A 137 25.71 -5.63 -2.63
C GLY A 137 24.86 -5.74 -1.36
N GLN A 138 24.94 -6.87 -0.63
CA GLN A 138 24.29 -7.05 0.67
C GLN A 138 25.30 -7.14 1.83
N GLN A 139 26.58 -6.88 1.58
CA GLN A 139 27.62 -6.96 2.59
C GLN A 139 27.49 -5.80 3.58
N GLU A 140 27.48 -6.10 4.88
CA GLU A 140 27.54 -5.06 5.92
C GLU A 140 28.81 -4.21 5.78
N GLY A 141 29.93 -4.81 5.35
CA GLY A 141 31.19 -4.11 5.12
C GLY A 141 31.09 -2.99 4.09
N LEU A 142 30.24 -3.12 3.06
CA LEU A 142 30.01 -2.03 2.10
C LEU A 142 29.27 -0.86 2.75
N SER A 143 28.19 -1.13 3.49
CA SER A 143 27.48 -0.09 4.25
C SER A 143 28.37 0.59 5.28
N ASN A 144 29.18 -0.19 6.03
CA ASN A 144 30.07 0.36 7.04
C ASN A 144 31.16 1.25 6.43
N TYR A 145 31.77 0.82 5.32
CA TYR A 145 32.75 1.62 4.58
C TYR A 145 32.14 2.95 4.10
N LEU A 146 30.96 2.90 3.50
CA LEU A 146 30.26 4.09 3.01
C LEU A 146 29.88 5.04 4.16
N ALA A 147 29.41 4.51 5.29
CA ALA A 147 29.06 5.30 6.48
C ALA A 147 30.30 5.95 7.12
N GLU A 148 31.44 5.26 7.12
CA GLU A 148 32.69 5.82 7.64
C GLU A 148 33.19 6.97 6.76
N ILE A 149 33.11 6.82 5.43
CA ILE A 149 33.50 7.86 4.47
C ILE A 149 32.54 9.05 4.46
N SER A 150 31.23 8.82 4.50
CA SER A 150 30.25 9.90 4.51
C SER A 150 30.47 10.81 5.71
N GLY A 151 30.67 10.18 6.89
CA GLY A 151 30.55 10.87 8.17
C GLY A 151 29.08 11.11 8.50
N ASP A 152 28.87 12.02 9.45
CA ASP A 152 27.55 12.52 9.87
C ASP A 152 27.23 13.75 9.01
N VAL A 153 26.51 13.54 7.91
CA VAL A 153 26.13 14.55 6.90
C VAL A 153 24.82 15.23 7.29
N ASN A 154 23.94 14.53 8.02
CA ASN A 154 22.64 15.03 8.44
C ASN A 154 22.64 15.70 9.84
N ASP A 155 23.79 15.69 10.54
CA ASP A 155 24.01 16.22 11.89
C ASP A 155 23.13 15.54 12.98
N ASP A 156 22.76 14.27 12.80
CA ASP A 156 21.95 13.51 13.76
C ASP A 156 22.78 12.77 14.83
N GLY A 157 24.11 12.76 14.68
CA GLY A 157 25.07 12.13 15.60
C GLY A 157 25.31 10.65 15.34
N GLU A 158 24.66 10.05 14.35
CA GLU A 158 24.90 8.70 13.86
C GLU A 158 25.62 8.76 12.50
N LYS A 159 26.14 7.62 12.05
CA LYS A 159 26.77 7.49 10.73
C LYS A 159 26.14 6.30 10.05
N LEU A 160 25.25 6.56 9.10
CA LEU A 160 24.44 5.53 8.48
C LEU A 160 24.51 5.65 6.96
N ALA A 161 24.83 4.55 6.29
CA ALA A 161 24.76 4.44 4.84
C ALA A 161 23.81 3.32 4.45
N ALA A 162 22.85 3.65 3.59
CA ALA A 162 21.91 2.69 3.04
C ALA A 162 22.36 2.23 1.65
N VAL A 163 22.45 0.91 1.44
CA VAL A 163 22.75 0.33 0.14
C VAL A 163 21.50 -0.36 -0.40
N TYR A 164 20.97 0.16 -1.51
CA TYR A 164 19.81 -0.41 -2.18
C TYR A 164 20.28 -1.40 -3.24
N PHE A 165 20.37 -2.66 -2.82
CA PHE A 165 20.69 -3.76 -3.71
C PHE A 165 19.56 -4.04 -4.70
N MET A 166 19.89 -3.98 -5.99
CA MET A 166 19.03 -4.29 -7.12
C MET A 166 19.69 -5.39 -7.96
N PRO A 167 19.25 -6.66 -7.82
CA PRO A 167 19.82 -7.80 -8.53
C PRO A 167 19.35 -7.83 -9.99
N TYR A 168 19.65 -6.77 -10.74
CA TYR A 168 19.31 -6.66 -12.15
C TYR A 168 20.20 -7.59 -12.96
N THR A 169 19.57 -8.50 -13.72
CA THR A 169 20.28 -9.53 -14.47
C THR A 169 20.44 -9.20 -15.95
N GLY A 170 19.69 -8.21 -16.46
CA GLY A 170 19.55 -7.94 -17.90
C GLY A 170 18.61 -8.92 -18.61
N ASN A 171 17.98 -9.83 -17.88
CA ASN A 171 16.99 -10.76 -18.41
C ASN A 171 15.58 -10.22 -18.13
N ASP A 172 14.95 -9.62 -19.13
CA ASP A 172 13.63 -8.99 -19.03
C ASP A 172 12.59 -9.87 -18.32
N TYR A 173 12.54 -11.17 -18.62
CA TYR A 173 11.55 -12.06 -18.02
C TYR A 173 11.81 -12.29 -16.53
N SER A 174 13.06 -12.55 -16.16
CA SER A 174 13.47 -12.76 -14.77
C SER A 174 13.29 -11.48 -13.96
N ASP A 175 13.82 -10.36 -14.47
CA ASP A 175 13.82 -9.07 -13.79
C ASP A 175 12.40 -8.53 -13.62
N PHE A 176 11.53 -8.71 -14.61
CA PHE A 176 10.11 -8.33 -14.51
C PHE A 176 9.37 -9.21 -13.50
N ASN A 177 9.53 -10.53 -13.54
CA ASN A 177 8.83 -11.44 -12.61
C ASN A 177 9.26 -11.23 -11.16
N ASN A 178 10.51 -10.84 -10.94
CA ASN A 178 11.04 -10.54 -9.60
C ASN A 178 10.79 -9.08 -9.18
N GLY A 179 10.15 -8.26 -10.03
CA GLY A 179 9.84 -6.85 -9.74
C GLY A 179 11.06 -5.92 -9.74
N VAL A 180 12.23 -6.40 -10.17
CA VAL A 180 13.49 -5.64 -10.19
C VAL A 180 13.37 -4.45 -11.13
N THR A 181 12.80 -4.64 -12.32
CA THR A 181 12.60 -3.55 -13.29
C THR A 181 11.73 -2.43 -12.71
N THR A 182 10.63 -2.79 -12.04
CA THR A 182 9.73 -1.80 -11.41
C THR A 182 10.44 -1.02 -10.32
N LYS A 183 11.22 -1.70 -9.48
CA LYS A 183 11.98 -1.06 -8.40
C LYS A 183 13.09 -0.16 -8.95
N LEU A 184 13.85 -0.63 -9.93
CA LEU A 184 14.89 0.15 -10.60
C LEU A 184 14.32 1.43 -11.23
N VAL A 185 13.26 1.30 -12.04
CA VAL A 185 12.58 2.47 -12.63
C VAL A 185 12.11 3.40 -11.54
N ALA A 186 11.57 2.87 -10.43
CA ALA A 186 11.11 3.71 -9.34
C ALA A 186 12.24 4.53 -8.70
N GLU A 187 13.34 3.89 -8.32
CA GLU A 187 14.49 4.57 -7.71
C GLU A 187 15.15 5.56 -8.68
N MET A 188 15.26 5.21 -9.96
CA MET A 188 15.81 6.11 -10.98
C MET A 188 14.94 7.35 -11.25
N GLN A 189 13.66 7.32 -10.91
CA GLN A 189 12.76 8.47 -11.02
C GLN A 189 12.68 9.32 -9.74
N ASN A 190 13.37 8.91 -8.67
CA ASN A 190 13.54 9.65 -7.42
C ASN A 190 14.91 10.35 -7.35
N ALA A 191 15.08 11.24 -6.37
CA ALA A 191 16.32 11.98 -6.10
C ALA A 191 17.18 11.38 -4.98
N ASP A 192 16.62 10.49 -4.16
CA ASP A 192 17.22 10.03 -2.90
C ASP A 192 18.64 9.44 -3.08
N ALA A 193 18.82 8.56 -4.06
CA ALA A 193 20.09 7.89 -4.30
C ALA A 193 20.81 8.48 -5.53
N MET A 194 21.85 9.27 -5.28
CA MET A 194 22.66 9.91 -6.34
C MET A 194 23.90 9.11 -6.71
N ILE A 195 24.46 8.33 -5.78
CA ILE A 195 25.62 7.47 -6.04
C ILE A 195 25.14 6.10 -6.51
N VAL A 196 25.76 5.57 -7.56
CA VAL A 196 25.42 4.29 -8.17
C VAL A 196 26.68 3.44 -8.28
N ILE A 197 26.61 2.20 -7.80
CA ILE A 197 27.58 1.15 -8.08
C ILE A 197 26.92 0.18 -9.05
N SER A 198 27.56 -0.11 -10.17
CA SER A 198 27.01 -1.00 -11.19
C SER A 198 28.13 -1.74 -11.91
N GLY A 199 27.75 -2.86 -12.55
CA GLY A 199 28.64 -3.64 -13.41
C GLY A 199 28.23 -3.61 -14.87
N LYS A 200 28.52 -4.70 -15.56
CA LYS A 200 28.29 -4.93 -17.00
C LYS A 200 26.89 -4.60 -17.52
N THR A 201 25.87 -4.73 -16.69
CA THR A 201 24.46 -4.50 -17.06
C THR A 201 24.03 -3.03 -16.97
N ALA A 202 24.95 -2.11 -16.64
CA ALA A 202 24.65 -0.69 -16.47
C ALA A 202 23.98 -0.09 -17.72
N GLN A 203 24.47 -0.47 -18.90
CA GLN A 203 23.99 0.05 -20.17
C GLN A 203 22.51 -0.29 -20.39
N GLU A 204 22.11 -1.54 -20.15
CA GLU A 204 20.71 -1.95 -20.27
C GLU A 204 19.85 -1.43 -19.12
N ALA A 205 20.42 -1.32 -17.92
CA ALA A 205 19.70 -0.92 -16.72
C ALA A 205 19.30 0.55 -16.75
N PHE A 206 20.22 1.47 -17.12
CA PHE A 206 19.97 2.90 -16.98
C PHE A 206 20.73 3.82 -17.93
N SER A 207 21.50 3.31 -18.90
CA SER A 207 22.28 4.11 -19.87
C SER A 207 23.16 5.19 -19.21
N PRO A 208 24.37 4.83 -18.73
CA PRO A 208 25.27 5.73 -18.01
C PRO A 208 25.48 7.09 -18.68
N GLU A 209 25.52 7.12 -20.01
CA GLU A 209 25.79 8.30 -20.81
C GLU A 209 24.74 9.41 -20.76
N THR A 210 23.51 9.08 -20.35
CA THR A 210 22.42 10.05 -20.16
C THR A 210 22.06 10.28 -18.70
N THR A 211 22.66 9.50 -17.81
CA THR A 211 22.18 9.33 -16.43
C THR A 211 23.24 9.68 -15.41
N LEU A 212 24.52 9.53 -15.74
CA LEU A 212 25.66 9.78 -14.87
C LEU A 212 26.49 10.94 -15.38
N VAL A 213 27.19 11.60 -14.46
CA VAL A 213 28.16 12.65 -14.79
C VAL A 213 29.37 12.03 -15.47
N ASN A 214 29.86 12.67 -16.55
CA ASN A 214 31.11 12.27 -17.19
C ASN A 214 32.30 12.61 -16.27
N LEU A 215 32.88 11.58 -15.67
CA LEU A 215 33.94 11.69 -14.68
C LEU A 215 35.30 12.04 -15.31
N GLU A 216 35.52 11.79 -16.61
CA GLU A 216 36.76 12.20 -17.29
C GLU A 216 36.93 13.72 -17.30
N THR A 217 35.82 14.46 -17.19
CA THR A 217 35.86 15.93 -17.09
C THR A 217 36.26 16.42 -15.70
N LEU A 218 35.95 15.64 -14.66
CA LEU A 218 36.23 15.98 -13.26
C LEU A 218 37.60 15.46 -12.81
N TYR A 219 37.98 14.27 -13.28
CA TYR A 219 39.19 13.56 -12.86
C TYR A 219 40.00 13.08 -14.09
N PRO A 220 40.47 14.00 -14.95
CA PRO A 220 41.10 13.64 -16.23
C PRO A 220 42.40 12.82 -16.09
N ASP A 221 43.08 12.94 -14.94
CA ASP A 221 44.37 12.27 -14.69
C ASP A 221 44.22 10.97 -13.89
N ASN A 222 42.99 10.55 -13.55
CA ASN A 222 42.76 9.36 -12.74
C ASN A 222 42.71 8.09 -13.63
N PRO A 223 43.63 7.12 -13.45
CA PRO A 223 43.72 5.94 -14.31
C PRO A 223 42.54 4.97 -14.16
N ASN A 224 41.79 5.06 -13.06
CA ASN A 224 40.62 4.23 -12.80
C ASN A 224 39.33 4.86 -13.35
N VAL A 225 39.36 6.09 -13.85
CA VAL A 225 38.21 6.76 -14.47
C VAL A 225 38.14 6.44 -15.95
N LYS A 226 36.96 6.01 -16.42
CA LYS A 226 36.66 5.88 -17.86
C LYS A 226 35.21 6.31 -18.10
N GLY A 227 35.02 7.30 -18.98
CA GLY A 227 33.71 7.89 -19.25
C GLY A 227 32.97 8.32 -17.99
N TYR A 228 31.93 7.57 -17.63
CA TYR A 228 30.96 7.91 -16.59
C TYR A 228 31.16 7.17 -15.26
N GLY A 229 32.24 6.38 -15.15
CA GLY A 229 32.49 5.53 -13.99
C GLY A 229 33.95 5.53 -13.53
N PHE A 230 34.13 5.38 -12.23
CA PHE A 230 35.39 5.05 -11.57
C PHE A 230 35.41 3.55 -11.28
N TYR A 231 36.33 2.83 -11.91
CA TYR A 231 36.37 1.36 -11.93
C TYR A 231 37.11 0.80 -10.72
N LEU A 232 36.49 -0.16 -10.05
CA LEU A 232 36.90 -0.60 -8.71
C LEU A 232 37.96 -1.72 -8.72
N LYS A 233 38.13 -2.44 -9.84
CA LYS A 233 39.00 -3.62 -9.90
C LYS A 233 40.45 -3.38 -9.48
N ASN A 234 41.03 -2.23 -9.84
CA ASN A 234 42.44 -1.92 -9.57
C ASN A 234 42.62 -1.05 -8.32
N THR A 235 41.67 -1.12 -7.38
CA THR A 235 41.67 -0.36 -6.13
C THR A 235 41.70 -1.32 -4.94
N ASP A 236 41.83 -0.80 -3.72
CA ASP A 236 41.71 -1.56 -2.48
C ASP A 236 40.24 -1.72 -2.01
N PHE A 237 39.26 -1.40 -2.86
CA PHE A 237 37.82 -1.48 -2.55
C PHE A 237 37.40 -2.82 -1.93
N ALA A 238 37.87 -3.95 -2.47
CA ALA A 238 37.55 -5.27 -1.93
C ALA A 238 38.02 -5.44 -0.48
N GLU A 239 39.23 -4.97 -0.16
CA GLU A 239 39.79 -5.01 1.20
C GLU A 239 38.99 -4.09 2.14
N LYS A 240 38.67 -2.88 1.70
CA LYS A 240 37.91 -1.88 2.47
C LYS A 240 36.55 -2.39 2.92
N ILE A 241 35.85 -3.13 2.05
CA ILE A 241 34.53 -3.70 2.37
C ILE A 241 34.63 -5.11 2.98
N GLY A 242 35.83 -5.67 3.11
CA GLY A 242 36.06 -7.03 3.62
C GLY A 242 35.58 -8.15 2.69
N TYR A 243 35.57 -7.91 1.38
CA TYR A 243 35.20 -8.88 0.36
C TYR A 243 36.43 -9.70 -0.06
N GLU A 244 36.37 -11.02 0.09
CA GLU A 244 37.49 -11.93 -0.22
C GLU A 244 37.57 -12.34 -1.71
N GLY A 245 36.53 -12.03 -2.49
CA GLY A 245 36.48 -12.36 -3.91
C GLY A 245 37.17 -11.33 -4.81
N GLU A 246 37.19 -11.61 -6.12
CA GLU A 246 37.68 -10.66 -7.12
C GLU A 246 36.57 -9.70 -7.54
N ILE A 247 36.92 -8.42 -7.67
CA ILE A 247 36.04 -7.39 -8.22
C ILE A 247 36.01 -7.52 -9.75
N ASP A 248 34.81 -7.48 -10.32
CA ASP A 248 34.60 -7.54 -11.77
C ASP A 248 35.28 -6.34 -12.47
N GLU A 249 35.87 -6.56 -13.65
CA GLU A 249 36.58 -5.50 -14.39
C GLU A 249 35.66 -4.35 -14.80
N GLU A 250 34.37 -4.63 -14.96
CA GLU A 250 33.36 -3.67 -15.38
C GLU A 250 32.61 -3.07 -14.19
N MET A 251 32.95 -3.45 -12.95
CA MET A 251 32.34 -2.84 -11.76
C MET A 251 32.90 -1.44 -11.54
N PHE A 252 32.01 -0.46 -11.50
CA PHE A 252 32.33 0.94 -11.30
C PHE A 252 31.39 1.60 -10.31
N ILE A 253 31.83 2.73 -9.77
CA ILE A 253 31.02 3.71 -9.05
C ILE A 253 30.87 4.97 -9.90
N GLY A 254 29.68 5.56 -9.90
CA GLY A 254 29.38 6.81 -10.57
C GLY A 254 28.38 7.64 -9.79
N ILE A 255 28.19 8.88 -10.23
CA ILE A 255 27.22 9.80 -9.64
C ILE A 255 26.26 10.28 -10.71
N ARG A 256 24.97 10.31 -10.38
CA ARG A 256 23.90 10.71 -11.29
C ARG A 256 24.01 12.17 -11.69
N GLU A 257 23.71 12.47 -12.95
CA GLU A 257 23.54 13.83 -13.44
C GLU A 257 22.22 14.41 -12.95
N ILE A 258 22.19 15.72 -12.68
CA ILE A 258 20.98 16.43 -12.32
C ILE A 258 20.10 16.56 -13.58
N THR A 259 18.98 15.86 -13.61
CA THR A 259 18.06 15.84 -14.74
C THR A 259 16.60 15.89 -14.29
N ASN A 260 15.70 16.11 -15.24
CA ASN A 260 14.26 16.02 -14.98
C ASN A 260 13.85 14.56 -14.84
N VAL A 261 13.33 14.22 -13.68
CA VAL A 261 12.71 12.92 -13.40
C VAL A 261 11.24 13.09 -13.05
N GLN A 262 10.48 12.00 -13.05
CA GLN A 262 9.03 12.03 -12.89
C GLN A 262 8.59 12.35 -11.46
N TRP A 263 9.36 11.93 -10.45
CA TRP A 263 8.94 11.98 -9.04
C TRP A 263 9.80 12.88 -8.16
N ALA A 264 10.77 13.58 -8.73
CA ALA A 264 11.53 14.62 -8.06
C ALA A 264 11.73 15.83 -8.99
N SER A 265 11.74 17.01 -8.40
CA SER A 265 12.10 18.27 -9.04
C SER A 265 13.61 18.37 -9.29
N ILE A 266 14.01 19.28 -10.18
CA ILE A 266 15.43 19.60 -10.39
C ILE A 266 16.06 20.13 -9.10
N GLU A 267 15.32 20.93 -8.33
CA GLU A 267 15.76 21.45 -7.05
C GLU A 267 16.07 20.33 -6.04
N GLU A 268 15.17 19.35 -5.89
CA GLU A 268 15.39 18.18 -5.02
C GLU A 268 16.59 17.34 -5.49
N MET A 269 16.71 17.09 -6.80
CA MET A 269 17.88 16.40 -7.38
C MET A 269 19.18 17.16 -7.10
N LYS A 270 19.15 18.48 -7.16
CA LYS A 270 20.32 19.33 -6.89
C LYS A 270 20.72 19.28 -5.42
N GLU A 271 19.75 19.38 -4.50
CA GLU A 271 20.01 19.25 -3.06
C GLU A 271 20.60 17.88 -2.72
N ALA A 272 20.06 16.80 -3.29
CA ALA A 272 20.60 15.46 -3.13
C ALA A 272 22.00 15.33 -3.71
N TYR A 273 22.26 15.92 -4.89
CA TYR A 273 23.59 15.95 -5.50
C TYR A 273 24.60 16.69 -4.63
N GLU A 274 24.26 17.86 -4.10
CA GLU A 274 25.16 18.67 -3.25
C GLU A 274 25.53 17.94 -1.95
N LYS A 275 24.66 17.08 -1.42
CA LYS A 275 24.96 16.21 -0.28
C LYS A 275 25.80 14.99 -0.67
N ALA A 276 25.49 14.35 -1.79
CA ALA A 276 26.14 13.12 -2.21
C ALA A 276 27.53 13.34 -2.86
N PHE A 277 27.73 14.45 -3.57
CA PHE A 277 28.97 14.71 -4.30
C PHE A 277 30.22 14.77 -3.41
N PRO A 278 30.22 15.44 -2.24
CA PRO A 278 31.36 15.40 -1.33
C PRO A 278 31.69 13.99 -0.82
N VAL A 279 30.66 13.16 -0.59
CA VAL A 279 30.87 11.75 -0.20
C VAL A 279 31.50 10.99 -1.36
N PHE A 280 30.97 11.16 -2.57
CA PHE A 280 31.52 10.57 -3.78
C PHE A 280 32.98 10.97 -4.01
N GLU A 281 33.32 12.26 -3.87
CA GLU A 281 34.70 12.77 -3.99
C GLU A 281 35.64 12.07 -2.99
N LYS A 282 35.25 11.95 -1.72
CA LYS A 282 36.03 11.20 -0.72
C LYS A 282 36.22 9.73 -1.08
N ILE A 283 35.21 9.07 -1.67
CA ILE A 283 35.34 7.68 -2.13
C ILE A 283 36.42 7.60 -3.23
N ILE A 284 36.39 8.52 -4.19
CA ILE A 284 37.40 8.56 -5.26
C ILE A 284 38.78 8.82 -4.66
N GLU A 285 38.93 9.78 -3.76
CA GLU A 285 40.21 10.10 -3.11
C GLU A 285 40.77 8.94 -2.29
N ASP A 286 39.94 8.19 -1.58
CA ASP A 286 40.37 7.05 -0.76
C ASP A 286 40.80 5.84 -1.61
N LEU A 287 40.19 5.65 -2.79
CA LEU A 287 40.43 4.51 -3.68
C LEU A 287 41.41 4.78 -4.84
N SER A 288 41.91 6.01 -4.99
CA SER A 288 42.82 6.43 -6.08
C SER A 288 44.30 6.33 -5.71
#